data_AF-B5YE81-F1
#
_entry.id   AF-B5YE81-F1
#
_cell.length_a   1.000
_cell.length_b   1.000
_cell.length_c   1.000
_cell.angle_alpha   90.00
_cell.angle_beta   90.00
_cell.angle_gamma   90.00
#
_symmetry.space_group_name_H-M   'P 1'
#
loop_
_entity.id
_entity.type
_entity.pdbx_description
1 polymer ?
#
loop_
_entity_poly.entity_id
_entity_poly.type
_entity_poly.pdbx_seq_one_letter_code
_entity_poly.pdbx_strand_id
1 'polypeptide(L)'
;MTLPNIITLIRLAIIPFYTYFLLTNDLFIAAILYGVAAISDILDGYLARRLNQTSNLGKIIDPLADKIIVIISLIYLGLKAIFPLWGVLILFIKELIMLLVGFFFLIRGVEIISSKIYGKLAMVLISISILMALLNISFSSVVFLIGLVLSLMAGMDYLLYYLRSLKTNKS
;
A
#
# COMPACT_ATOMS: atom_id res chain seq x y z
N MET A 1 -7.70 2.49 -24.86
CA MET A 1 -7.30 2.61 -23.45
C MET A 1 -8.38 1.93 -22.62
N THR A 2 -8.03 1.05 -21.68
CA THR A 2 -9.02 0.40 -20.82
C THR A 2 -9.41 1.35 -19.69
N LEU A 3 -10.67 1.27 -19.23
CA LEU A 3 -11.20 2.12 -18.15
C LEU A 3 -10.34 2.09 -16.86
N PRO A 4 -9.79 0.94 -16.41
CA PRO A 4 -8.87 0.88 -15.27
C PRO A 4 -7.60 1.72 -15.48
N ASN A 5 -7.08 1.77 -16.71
CA ASN A 5 -5.84 2.49 -17.01
C ASN A 5 -6.00 4.01 -16.84
N ILE A 6 -7.22 4.53 -17.10
CA ILE A 6 -7.55 5.95 -16.91
C ILE A 6 -7.59 6.29 -15.42
N ILE A 7 -8.18 5.43 -14.59
CA ILE A 7 -8.32 5.68 -13.17
C ILE A 7 -6.95 5.60 -12.47
N THR A 8 -6.07 4.69 -12.87
CA THR A 8 -4.67 4.74 -12.42
C THR A 8 -3.92 5.97 -12.86
N LEU A 9 -4.17 6.47 -14.08
CA LEU A 9 -3.54 7.71 -14.53
C LEU A 9 -4.03 8.90 -13.69
N ILE A 10 -5.32 8.94 -13.37
CA ILE A 10 -5.90 9.94 -12.46
C ILE A 10 -5.25 9.84 -11.08
N ARG A 11 -5.09 8.62 -10.54
CA ARG A 11 -4.43 8.42 -9.25
C ARG A 11 -2.98 8.91 -9.25
N LEU A 12 -2.25 8.61 -10.31
CA LEU A 12 -0.88 9.08 -10.48
C LEU A 12 -0.82 10.61 -10.59
N ALA A 13 -1.81 11.22 -11.24
CA ALA A 13 -1.98 12.67 -11.29
C ALA A 13 -2.34 13.27 -9.92
N ILE A 14 -3.05 12.55 -9.04
CA ILE A 14 -3.39 13.02 -7.67
C ILE A 14 -2.13 13.15 -6.79
N ILE A 15 -1.13 12.28 -6.94
CA ILE A 15 0.08 12.25 -6.10
C ILE A 15 0.79 13.61 -5.98
N PRO A 16 1.11 14.35 -7.07
CA PRO A 16 1.76 15.67 -6.95
C PRO A 16 0.88 16.70 -6.21
N PHE A 17 -0.44 16.72 -6.44
CA PHE A 17 -1.34 17.61 -5.70
C PHE A 17 -1.41 17.24 -4.23
N TYR A 18 -1.53 15.94 -3.93
CA TYR A 18 -1.51 15.43 -2.56
C TYR A 18 -0.24 15.87 -1.82
N THR A 19 0.91 15.70 -2.46
CA THR A 19 2.21 16.09 -1.91
C THR A 19 2.30 17.59 -1.69
N TYR A 20 1.81 18.40 -2.64
CA TYR A 20 1.75 19.85 -2.50
C TYR A 20 0.96 20.28 -1.26
N PHE A 21 -0.25 19.76 -1.07
CA PHE A 21 -1.09 20.11 0.09
C PHE A 21 -0.53 19.60 1.42
N LEU A 22 0.16 18.46 1.44
CA LEU A 22 0.93 18.05 2.62
C LEU A 22 2.00 19.08 3.00
N LEU A 23 2.77 19.55 2.01
CA LEU A 23 3.88 20.48 2.24
C LEU A 23 3.39 21.87 2.68
N THR A 24 2.24 22.33 2.18
CA THR A 24 1.59 23.57 2.64
C THR A 24 0.83 23.41 3.96
N ASN A 25 0.84 22.21 4.56
CA ASN A 25 0.09 21.83 5.76
C ASN A 25 -1.45 21.99 5.63
N ASP A 26 -2.01 21.98 4.43
CA ASP A 26 -3.45 21.88 4.23
C ASP A 26 -3.89 20.41 4.29
N LEU A 27 -3.92 19.90 5.53
CA LEU A 27 -4.14 18.48 5.79
C LEU A 27 -5.56 18.02 5.44
N PHE A 28 -6.54 18.94 5.43
CA PHE A 28 -7.91 18.61 5.08
C PHE A 28 -8.03 18.27 3.59
N ILE A 29 -7.47 19.10 2.71
CA ILE A 29 -7.44 18.81 1.27
C ILE A 29 -6.58 17.58 1.00
N ALA A 30 -5.44 17.43 1.69
CA ALA A 30 -4.61 16.25 1.58
C ALA A 30 -5.37 14.96 1.97
N ALA A 31 -6.19 15.00 3.03
CA ALA A 31 -7.03 13.88 3.45
C ALA A 31 -8.07 13.52 2.38
N ILE A 32 -8.72 14.52 1.76
CA ILE A 32 -9.66 14.29 0.66
C ILE A 32 -8.96 13.61 -0.52
N LEU A 33 -7.81 14.13 -0.96
CA LEU A 33 -7.06 13.57 -2.08
C LEU A 33 -6.58 12.14 -1.79
N TYR A 34 -6.09 11.88 -0.57
CA TYR A 34 -5.72 10.53 -0.14
C TYR A 34 -6.93 9.59 -0.14
N GLY A 35 -8.06 10.02 0.41
CA GLY A 35 -9.29 9.23 0.45
C GLY A 35 -9.82 8.89 -0.94
N VAL A 36 -9.84 9.87 -1.85
CA VAL A 36 -10.21 9.66 -3.25
C VAL A 36 -9.27 8.63 -3.91
N ALA A 37 -7.95 8.78 -3.75
CA ALA A 37 -6.99 7.83 -4.31
C ALA A 37 -7.18 6.41 -3.78
N ALA A 38 -7.43 6.25 -2.47
CA ALA A 38 -7.67 4.96 -1.84
C ALA A 38 -8.98 4.30 -2.31
N ILE A 39 -10.05 5.08 -2.48
CA ILE A 39 -11.34 4.57 -2.99
C ILE A 39 -11.23 4.19 -4.46
N SER A 40 -10.53 5.01 -5.27
CA SER A 40 -10.30 4.72 -6.68
C SER A 40 -9.62 3.37 -6.91
N ASP A 41 -8.69 2.97 -6.03
CA ASP A 41 -8.05 1.64 -6.11
C ASP A 41 -9.02 0.47 -5.95
N ILE A 42 -9.93 0.59 -4.97
CA ILE A 42 -10.92 -0.44 -4.72
C ILE A 42 -11.86 -0.56 -5.92
N LEU A 43 -12.25 0.58 -6.50
CA LEU A 43 -13.12 0.63 -7.68
C LEU A 43 -12.43 0.04 -8.91
N ASP A 44 -11.15 0.33 -9.14
CA ASP A 44 -10.35 -0.24 -10.23
C ASP A 44 -10.25 -1.75 -10.14
N GLY A 45 -9.87 -2.25 -8.96
CA GLY A 45 -9.76 -3.67 -8.71
C GLY A 45 -11.11 -4.41 -8.85
N TYR A 46 -12.23 -3.72 -8.60
CA TYR A 46 -13.57 -4.27 -8.80
C TYR A 46 -13.98 -4.25 -10.29
N LEU A 47 -13.79 -3.12 -10.99
CA LEU A 47 -14.12 -2.98 -12.41
C LEU A 47 -13.29 -3.90 -13.30
N ALA A 48 -11.98 -3.99 -13.06
CA ALA A 48 -11.08 -4.85 -13.82
C ALA A 48 -11.50 -6.33 -13.75
N ARG A 49 -11.95 -6.78 -12.56
CA ARG A 49 -12.49 -8.14 -12.35
C ARG A 49 -13.84 -8.36 -13.03
N ARG A 50 -14.72 -7.37 -13.00
CA ARG A 50 -16.05 -7.42 -13.64
C ARG A 50 -15.98 -7.41 -15.16
N LEU A 51 -15.04 -6.65 -15.72
CA LEU A 51 -14.95 -6.40 -17.16
C LEU A 51 -13.97 -7.34 -17.88
N ASN A 52 -13.25 -8.22 -17.17
CA ASN A 52 -12.15 -9.04 -17.72
C ASN A 52 -11.09 -8.22 -18.47
N GLN A 53 -10.97 -6.92 -18.16
CA GLN A 53 -10.06 -6.00 -18.81
C GLN A 53 -8.83 -5.78 -17.93
N THR A 54 -7.96 -6.79 -17.86
CA THR A 54 -6.66 -6.64 -17.18
C THR A 54 -5.59 -6.28 -18.20
N SER A 55 -4.97 -5.10 -18.08
CA SER A 55 -3.81 -4.74 -18.89
C SER A 55 -2.52 -5.13 -18.16
N ASN A 56 -1.50 -5.58 -18.90
CA ASN A 56 -0.21 -5.94 -18.30
C ASN A 56 0.52 -4.72 -17.74
N LEU A 57 0.30 -3.53 -18.32
CA LEU A 57 0.85 -2.27 -17.82
C LEU A 57 0.20 -1.82 -16.50
N GLY A 58 -1.14 -1.90 -16.41
CA GLY A 58 -1.87 -1.58 -15.17
C GLY A 58 -1.43 -2.49 -14.01
N LYS A 59 -1.28 -3.79 -14.25
CA LYS A 59 -0.79 -4.74 -13.23
C LYS A 59 0.52 -4.33 -12.54
N ILE A 60 1.37 -3.54 -13.20
CA ILE A 60 2.63 -3.04 -12.66
C ILE A 60 2.49 -1.61 -12.11
N ILE A 61 1.73 -0.75 -12.78
CA ILE A 61 1.57 0.66 -12.41
C ILE A 61 0.66 0.81 -11.18
N ASP A 62 -0.42 0.02 -11.07
CA ASP A 62 -1.38 0.14 -9.97
C ASP A 62 -0.71 -0.08 -8.60
N PRO A 63 0.08 -1.14 -8.37
CA PRO A 63 0.75 -1.37 -7.08
C PRO A 63 1.83 -0.34 -6.76
N LEU A 64 2.44 0.27 -7.78
CA LEU A 64 3.43 1.33 -7.59
C LEU A 64 2.76 2.63 -7.13
N ALA A 65 1.71 3.06 -7.83
CA ALA A 65 0.99 4.29 -7.50
C ALA A 65 0.40 4.24 -6.08
N ASP A 66 -0.17 3.08 -5.70
CA ASP A 66 -0.72 2.85 -4.37
C ASP A 66 0.34 2.97 -3.27
N LYS A 67 1.52 2.39 -3.49
CA LYS A 67 2.62 2.46 -2.51
C LYS A 67 3.22 3.85 -2.39
N ILE A 68 3.33 4.60 -3.50
CA ILE A 68 3.94 5.93 -3.48
C ILE A 68 3.14 6.86 -2.55
N ILE A 69 1.82 6.90 -2.68
CA ILE A 69 1.00 7.79 -1.86
C ILE A 69 1.11 7.44 -0.37
N VAL A 70 1.05 6.15 -0.01
CA VAL A 70 1.22 5.66 1.37
C VAL A 70 2.61 6.01 1.91
N ILE A 71 3.68 5.79 1.14
CA ILE A 71 5.06 6.09 1.56
C ILE A 71 5.22 7.59 1.83
N ILE A 72 4.70 8.45 0.95
CA ILE A 72 4.74 9.91 1.15
C ILE A 72 4.01 10.29 2.44
N SER A 73 2.82 9.72 2.69
CA SER A 73 2.08 9.93 3.93
C SER A 73 2.88 9.50 5.16
N LEU A 74 3.47 8.31 5.15
CA LEU A 74 4.23 7.76 6.27
C LEU A 74 5.45 8.62 6.59
N ILE A 75 6.20 9.04 5.58
CA ILE A 75 7.35 9.94 5.74
C ILE A 75 6.89 11.26 6.36
N TYR A 76 5.86 11.89 5.80
CA TYR A 76 5.34 13.16 6.31
C TYR A 76 4.90 13.04 7.78
N LEU A 77 4.07 12.05 8.11
CA LEU A 77 3.52 11.85 9.45
C LEU A 77 4.61 11.45 10.47
N GLY A 78 5.63 10.71 10.04
CA GLY A 78 6.81 10.40 10.85
C GLY A 78 7.65 11.64 11.16
N LEU A 79 7.89 12.50 10.16
CA LEU A 79 8.62 13.77 10.34
C LEU A 79 7.87 14.76 11.23
N LYS A 80 6.54 14.74 11.20
CA LYS A 80 5.68 15.53 12.10
C LYS A 80 5.54 14.93 13.51
N ALA A 81 6.21 13.81 13.80
CA ALA A 81 6.12 13.06 15.05
C ALA A 81 4.68 12.63 15.42
N ILE A 82 3.77 12.59 14.45
CA ILE A 82 2.40 12.07 14.63
C ILE A 82 2.47 10.55 14.74
N PHE A 83 3.29 9.92 13.89
CA PHE A 83 3.63 8.51 13.97
C PHE A 83 5.04 8.33 14.53
N PRO A 84 5.29 7.27 15.30
CA PRO A 84 6.64 6.96 15.77
C PRO A 84 7.55 6.68 14.58
N LEU A 85 8.63 7.46 14.46
CA LEU A 85 9.56 7.35 13.33
C LEU A 85 10.14 5.94 13.17
N TRP A 86 10.44 5.26 14.28
CA TRP A 86 10.91 3.88 14.26
C TRP A 86 9.89 2.93 13.61
N GLY A 87 8.59 3.13 13.85
CA GLY A 87 7.52 2.30 13.29
C GLY A 87 7.34 2.55 11.80
N VAL A 88 7.45 3.81 11.38
CA VAL A 88 7.46 4.21 9.96
C VAL A 88 8.62 3.55 9.21
N LEU A 89 9.84 3.59 9.76
CA LEU A 89 11.01 2.97 9.15
C LEU A 89 10.88 1.45 9.03
N ILE A 90 10.40 0.77 10.08
CA ILE A 90 10.15 -0.67 10.05
C ILE A 90 9.14 -1.01 8.95
N LEU A 91 8.02 -0.29 8.87
CA LEU A 91 7.01 -0.53 7.86
C LEU A 91 7.57 -0.34 6.44
N PHE A 92 8.31 0.75 6.23
CA PHE A 92 8.94 1.06 4.95
C PHE A 92 9.91 -0.04 4.49
N ILE A 93 10.82 -0.46 5.38
CA ILE A 93 11.78 -1.54 5.08
C ILE A 93 11.05 -2.84 4.77
N LYS A 94 10.04 -3.20 5.56
CA LYS A 94 9.23 -4.39 5.32
C LYS A 94 8.53 -4.34 3.96
N GLU A 95 7.98 -3.19 3.58
CA GLU A 95 7.33 -3.04 2.28
C GLU A 95 8.29 -3.17 1.11
N LEU A 96 9.50 -2.64 1.24
CA LEU A 96 10.56 -2.78 0.25
C LEU A 96 10.98 -4.24 0.07
N ILE A 97 11.15 -4.98 1.18
CA ILE A 97 11.46 -6.41 1.14
C ILE A 97 10.34 -7.19 0.43
N MET A 98 9.08 -6.92 0.76
CA MET A 98 7.94 -7.59 0.13
C MET A 98 7.86 -7.34 -1.37
N LEU A 99 8.16 -6.11 -1.82
CA LEU A 99 8.25 -5.78 -3.25
C LEU A 99 9.35 -6.57 -3.96
N LEU A 100 10.56 -6.61 -3.38
CA LEU A 100 11.69 -7.31 -3.97
C LEU A 100 11.43 -8.82 -4.06
N VAL A 101 10.89 -9.42 -3.00
CA VAL A 101 10.54 -10.85 -3.00
C VAL A 101 9.42 -11.12 -4.01
N GLY A 102 8.37 -10.29 -4.05
CA GLY A 102 7.28 -10.44 -5.01
C GLY A 102 7.75 -10.35 -6.47
N PHE A 103 8.63 -9.41 -6.78
CA PHE A 103 9.23 -9.28 -8.11
C PHE A 103 10.06 -10.52 -8.50
N PHE A 104 10.83 -11.07 -7.56
CA PHE A 104 11.63 -12.27 -7.79
C PHE A 104 10.77 -13.52 -8.10
N PHE A 105 9.62 -13.67 -7.43
CA PHE A 105 8.67 -14.75 -7.71
C PHE A 105 8.04 -14.63 -9.10
N LEU A 106 7.70 -13.40 -9.50
CA LEU A 106 7.11 -13.13 -10.80
C LEU A 106 8.07 -13.55 -11.94
N ILE A 107 9.37 -13.32 -11.76
CA ILE A 107 10.41 -13.78 -12.70
C ILE A 107 10.50 -15.32 -12.73
N ARG A 108 10.30 -15.99 -11.59
CA ARG A 108 10.40 -17.45 -11.47
C ARG A 108 9.12 -18.21 -11.82
N GLY A 109 8.03 -17.53 -12.16
CA GLY A 109 6.75 -18.15 -12.51
C GLY A 109 6.09 -18.92 -11.37
N VAL A 110 6.47 -18.64 -10.12
CA VAL A 110 5.86 -19.30 -8.95
C VAL A 110 4.65 -18.50 -8.51
N GLU A 111 3.46 -19.09 -8.56
CA GLU A 111 2.25 -18.45 -8.06
C GLU A 111 2.25 -18.39 -6.53
N ILE A 112 2.15 -17.19 -5.99
CA ILE A 112 2.14 -16.98 -4.54
C ILE A 112 0.71 -17.04 -4.03
N ILE A 113 0.37 -18.13 -3.35
CA ILE A 113 -0.88 -18.25 -2.58
C ILE A 113 -0.54 -17.99 -1.10
N SER A 114 -0.15 -16.76 -0.78
CA SER A 114 0.02 -16.35 0.62
C SER A 114 -1.33 -16.06 1.27
N SER A 115 -1.39 -16.10 2.62
CA SER A 115 -2.58 -15.80 3.42
C SER A 115 -3.07 -14.36 3.19
N LYS A 116 -3.93 -14.19 2.17
CA LYS A 116 -4.39 -12.90 1.63
C LYS A 116 -5.12 -12.01 2.64
N ILE A 117 -5.62 -12.58 3.75
CA ILE A 117 -6.55 -11.88 4.65
C ILE A 117 -5.80 -10.96 5.61
N TYR A 118 -4.78 -11.45 6.33
CA TYR A 118 -4.05 -10.66 7.33
C TYR A 118 -3.29 -9.49 6.70
N GLY A 119 -2.64 -9.72 5.56
CA GLY A 119 -1.96 -8.65 4.82
C GLY A 119 -2.92 -7.57 4.32
N LYS A 120 -4.12 -7.96 3.89
CA LYS A 120 -5.15 -7.01 3.45
C LYS A 120 -5.70 -6.20 4.63
N LEU A 121 -5.98 -6.85 5.76
CA LEU A 121 -6.43 -6.16 6.98
C LEU A 121 -5.38 -5.17 7.48
N ALA A 122 -4.10 -5.56 7.48
CA ALA A 122 -3.00 -4.68 7.86
C ALA A 122 -2.95 -3.41 6.99
N MET A 123 -3.04 -3.56 5.66
CA MET A 123 -3.05 -2.42 4.74
C MET A 123 -4.26 -1.51 4.94
N VAL A 124 -5.45 -2.07 5.18
CA VAL A 124 -6.65 -1.29 5.48
C VAL A 124 -6.46 -0.48 6.76
N LEU A 125 -5.92 -1.08 7.83
CA LEU A 125 -5.66 -0.38 9.08
C LEU A 125 -4.62 0.72 8.94
N ILE A 126 -3.54 0.49 8.18
CA ILE A 126 -2.54 1.51 7.89
C ILE A 126 -3.18 2.67 7.12
N SER A 127 -3.98 2.39 6.10
CA SER A 127 -4.64 3.43 5.32
C SER A 127 -5.65 4.25 6.13
N ILE A 128 -6.43 3.59 6.99
CA ILE A 128 -7.32 4.25 7.95
C ILE A 128 -6.52 5.11 8.93
N SER A 129 -5.40 4.62 9.44
CA SER A 129 -4.55 5.38 10.38
C SER A 129 -4.02 6.67 9.75
N ILE A 130 -3.62 6.62 8.48
CA ILE A 130 -3.17 7.78 7.72
C ILE A 130 -4.31 8.80 7.56
N LEU A 131 -5.50 8.36 7.14
CA LEU A 131 -6.67 9.23 7.03
C LEU A 131 -7.03 9.89 8.37
N MET A 132 -7.04 9.11 9.45
CA MET A 132 -7.27 9.63 10.80
C MET A 132 -6.22 10.68 11.18
N ALA A 133 -4.94 10.43 10.89
CA ALA A 133 -3.87 11.35 11.18
C ALA A 133 -3.99 12.66 10.40
N LEU A 134 -4.32 12.61 9.10
CA LEU A 134 -4.51 13.81 8.27
C LEU A 134 -5.74 14.64 8.72
N LEU A 135 -6.79 13.98 9.21
CA LEU A 135 -7.98 14.65 9.76
C LEU A 135 -7.83 15.04 11.24
N ASN A 136 -6.63 14.88 11.82
CA ASN A 136 -6.35 15.16 13.23
C ASN A 136 -7.28 14.41 14.21
N ILE A 137 -7.69 13.19 13.85
CA ILE A 137 -8.48 12.30 14.69
C ILE A 137 -7.55 11.60 15.68
N SER A 138 -7.96 11.61 16.95
CA SER A 138 -7.23 10.93 18.04
C SER A 138 -7.09 9.43 17.79
N PHE A 139 -6.09 8.81 18.42
CA PHE A 139 -5.76 7.37 18.31
C PHE A 139 -5.20 6.91 16.95
N SER A 140 -4.97 7.82 16.00
CA SER A 140 -4.35 7.48 14.70
C SER A 140 -3.04 6.69 14.85
N SER A 141 -2.18 7.09 15.79
CA SER A 141 -0.91 6.41 16.09
C SER A 141 -1.11 5.00 16.66
N VAL A 142 -2.16 4.77 17.47
CA VAL A 142 -2.49 3.45 18.02
C VAL A 142 -2.97 2.51 16.91
N VAL A 143 -3.87 3.01 16.05
CA VAL A 143 -4.34 2.25 14.88
C VAL A 143 -3.19 1.92 13.94
N PHE A 144 -2.27 2.86 13.73
CA PHE A 144 -1.04 2.65 12.98
C PHE A 144 -0.19 1.51 13.58
N LEU A 145 0.04 1.51 14.89
CA LEU A 145 0.81 0.46 15.57
C LEU A 145 0.15 -0.92 15.46
N ILE A 146 -1.17 -1.00 15.58
CA ILE A 146 -1.91 -2.26 15.38
C ILE A 146 -1.73 -2.74 13.92
N GLY A 147 -1.88 -1.84 12.95
CA GLY A 147 -1.64 -2.11 11.54
C GLY A 147 -0.20 -2.57 11.26
N LEU A 148 0.79 -1.95 11.92
CA LEU A 148 2.20 -2.32 11.84
C LEU A 148 2.42 -3.76 12.32
N VAL A 149 1.92 -4.12 13.50
CA VAL A 149 2.05 -5.49 14.05
C VAL A 149 1.44 -6.52 13.09
N LEU A 150 0.21 -6.28 12.60
CA LEU A 150 -0.43 -7.17 11.63
C LEU A 150 0.34 -7.24 10.30
N SER A 151 0.91 -6.12 9.85
CA SER A 151 1.74 -6.07 8.64
C SER A 151 3.01 -6.89 8.78
N LEU A 152 3.63 -6.87 9.96
CA LEU A 152 4.81 -7.68 10.28
C LEU A 152 4.47 -9.17 10.35
N MET A 153 3.37 -9.54 11.02
CA MET A 153 2.88 -10.92 11.04
C MET A 153 2.65 -11.45 9.63
N ALA A 154 1.92 -10.69 8.81
CA ALA A 154 1.67 -11.05 7.42
C ALA A 154 2.95 -11.12 6.57
N GLY A 155 3.92 -10.24 6.84
CA GLY A 155 5.24 -10.29 6.19
C GLY A 155 6.03 -11.54 6.56
N MET A 156 5.96 -11.97 7.81
CA MET A 156 6.62 -13.19 8.27
C MET A 156 5.99 -14.45 7.68
N ASP A 157 4.65 -14.52 7.63
CA ASP A 157 3.93 -15.62 6.96
C ASP A 157 4.33 -15.73 5.49
N TYR A 158 4.48 -14.59 4.81
CA TYR A 158 4.91 -14.53 3.42
C TYR A 158 6.36 -15.01 3.22
N LEU A 159 7.27 -14.60 4.10
CA LEU A 159 8.68 -15.04 4.08
C LEU A 159 8.81 -16.55 4.38
N LEU A 160 8.04 -17.08 5.33
CA LEU A 160 8.03 -18.52 5.63
C LEU A 160 7.51 -19.33 4.44
N TYR A 161 6.46 -18.85 3.78
CA TYR A 161 5.97 -19.46 2.53
C TYR A 161 7.07 -19.46 1.45
N TYR A 162 7.82 -18.37 1.33
CA TYR A 162 8.95 -18.30 0.40
C TYR A 162 10.02 -19.35 0.66
N LEU A 163 10.47 -19.48 1.91
CA LEU A 163 11.49 -20.46 2.27
C LEU A 163 11.03 -21.90 2.03
N ARG A 164 9.73 -22.19 2.21
CA ARG A 164 9.14 -23.51 1.90
C ARG A 164 9.12 -23.79 0.40
N SER A 165 8.70 -22.82 -0.41
CA SER A 165 8.63 -22.97 -1.87
C SER A 165 9.99 -23.21 -2.53
N LEU A 166 11.07 -22.62 -1.99
CA LEU A 166 12.43 -22.91 -2.45
C LEU A 166 12.89 -24.34 -2.17
N LYS A 167 12.33 -24.98 -1.14
CA LYS A 167 12.73 -26.33 -0.71
C LYS A 167 12.07 -27.42 -1.54
N THR A 168 10.84 -27.19 -2.02
CA THR A 168 10.10 -28.12 -2.90
C THR A 168 10.56 -28.10 -4.35
N ASN A 169 11.11 -26.99 -4.86
CA ASN A 169 11.63 -26.91 -6.24
C ASN A 169 13.05 -27.50 -6.42
N LYS A 170 13.57 -28.18 -5.40
CA LYS A 170 14.90 -28.84 -5.41
C LYS A 170 14.82 -30.38 -5.41
N SER A 171 13.63 -30.97 -5.45
CA SER A 171 13.39 -32.42 -5.63
C SER A 171 12.85 -32.70 -7.01
#